data_AF-A0A8H2WC50-F1
#
_entry.id   AF-A0A8H2WC50-F1
#
_cell.length_a   1.000
_cell.length_b   1.000
_cell.length_c   1.000
_cell.angle_alpha   90.00
_cell.angle_beta   90.00
_cell.angle_gamma   90.00
#
_symmetry.space_group_name_H-M   'P 1'
#
loop_
_entity.id
_entity.type
_entity.pdbx_description
1 polymer ?
#
loop_
_entity_poly.entity_id
_entity_poly.type
_entity_poly.pdbx_seq_one_letter_code
_entity_poly.pdbx_strand_id
1 'polypeptide(L)'
;MMAFGVVTNGSRTPETIKIEPINEMIENEWFKTAIASAKDTDVFVLLGHVDPNPERPTRSDNIMLIYEAIREQHPLTPIMIFTGHSHKRWCKIIRNKYGSKRSMLLQSGHYFDTVGWMSVTLDGNTESEDLKFNRRYLDNNLATYMFHTDKTYDFFTPQGRNITRFIQKMEENEALNKVFGQLDSDYYLDRNTWVEDGVTGSKEGDTNQNKNSLFSFYLDAVETTLIKPESEHWLFFSNWGVLRGDIYRGPFTKADLYAISPDDRSPFLYATVRRTIADKIKDKVRELQITKANDDAKREKEEMEKDEREKQKKGSKKFERSYKSDTKIIGTNVDRYQSRFELPPINPNPNPEEDELTYGRKTQDECEGPGDDILHLNVPQVEFDATNMYPVYFWRKNFQDDLPKDKFVDIITTNYIGNSYVFKALEELVGEHVIKPRLASYRDDITQDNLLEKYVSSKFPYKPAPGKPQ
;
A
#
# COMPACT_ATOMS: atom_id res chain seq x y z
N MET A 1 22.48 -21.94 -7.85
CA MET A 1 21.27 -21.11 -7.57
C MET A 1 20.48 -20.91 -8.85
N MET A 2 19.15 -21.01 -8.79
CA MET A 2 18.24 -20.63 -9.88
C MET A 2 17.22 -19.60 -9.36
N ALA A 3 16.86 -18.60 -10.17
CA ALA A 3 15.95 -17.54 -9.73
C ALA A 3 14.82 -17.27 -10.73
N PHE A 4 13.64 -16.93 -10.21
CA PHE A 4 12.48 -16.48 -10.98
C PHE A 4 11.99 -15.12 -10.44
N GLY A 5 11.46 -14.29 -11.34
CA GLY A 5 10.95 -12.96 -11.03
C GLY A 5 9.53 -12.77 -11.55
N VAL A 6 8.63 -12.22 -10.73
CA VAL A 6 7.22 -11.96 -11.10
C VAL A 6 6.75 -10.58 -10.62
N VAL A 7 5.70 -10.07 -11.25
CA VAL A 7 5.04 -8.79 -10.94
C VAL A 7 3.53 -8.99 -10.90
N THR A 8 2.79 -8.08 -10.27
CA THR A 8 1.33 -8.16 -10.23
C THR A 8 0.73 -8.07 -11.63
N ASN A 9 -0.23 -8.96 -11.92
CA ASN A 9 -1.00 -9.03 -13.15
C ASN A 9 -1.81 -7.74 -13.39
N GLY A 10 -2.28 -7.09 -12.34
CA GLY A 10 -3.00 -5.82 -12.40
C GLY A 10 -2.14 -4.58 -12.68
N SER A 11 -0.82 -4.73 -12.91
CA SER A 11 0.07 -3.60 -13.16
C SER A 11 -0.27 -2.89 -14.46
N ARG A 12 -0.34 -1.56 -14.41
CA ARG A 12 -0.53 -0.71 -15.59
C ARG A 12 0.75 -0.72 -16.43
N THR A 13 0.62 -1.13 -17.68
CA THR A 13 1.73 -1.25 -18.63
C THR A 13 1.39 -0.55 -19.95
N PRO A 14 2.38 0.01 -20.66
CA PRO A 14 2.19 0.40 -22.06
C PRO A 14 1.79 -0.82 -22.90
N GLU A 15 1.07 -0.61 -24.01
CA GLU A 15 0.56 -1.69 -24.88
C GLU A 15 1.65 -2.66 -25.39
N THR A 16 2.90 -2.22 -25.41
CA THR A 16 4.07 -3.02 -25.84
C THR A 16 4.56 -4.02 -24.79
N ILE A 17 4.15 -3.86 -23.52
CA ILE A 17 4.54 -4.75 -22.43
C ILE A 17 3.32 -5.57 -22.04
N LYS A 18 3.47 -6.90 -22.10
CA LYS A 18 2.44 -7.83 -21.65
C LYS A 18 2.91 -8.49 -20.36
N ILE A 19 2.02 -8.54 -19.37
CA ILE A 19 2.23 -9.31 -18.16
C ILE A 19 1.51 -10.64 -18.36
N GLU A 20 2.26 -11.71 -18.17
CA GLU A 20 1.70 -13.05 -18.13
C GLU A 20 1.37 -13.40 -16.67
N PRO A 21 0.10 -13.74 -16.36
CA PRO A 21 -0.31 -14.19 -15.03
C PRO A 21 0.52 -15.37 -14.52
N ILE A 22 0.77 -15.45 -13.20
CA ILE A 22 1.59 -16.52 -12.61
C ILE A 22 1.00 -17.90 -12.89
N ASN A 23 -0.31 -18.05 -12.80
CA ASN A 23 -1.01 -19.32 -13.07
C ASN A 23 -0.88 -19.79 -14.53
N GLU A 24 -0.72 -18.86 -15.49
CA GLU A 24 -0.45 -19.21 -16.89
C GLU A 24 1.04 -19.47 -17.12
N MET A 25 1.90 -18.62 -16.54
CA MET A 25 3.36 -18.71 -16.65
C MET A 25 3.89 -20.09 -16.22
N ILE A 26 3.38 -20.65 -15.12
CA ILE A 26 3.83 -21.97 -14.63
C ILE A 26 3.46 -23.13 -15.57
N GLU A 27 2.50 -22.93 -16.47
CA GLU A 27 2.09 -23.93 -17.45
C GLU A 27 2.97 -23.91 -18.71
N ASN A 28 3.79 -22.88 -18.89
CA ASN A 28 4.65 -22.77 -20.06
C ASN A 28 5.79 -23.80 -20.08
N GLU A 29 6.11 -24.26 -21.29
CA GLU A 29 7.19 -25.22 -21.53
C GLU A 29 8.55 -24.70 -21.09
N TRP A 30 8.82 -23.39 -21.24
CA TRP A 30 10.10 -22.81 -20.82
C TRP A 30 10.29 -22.91 -19.31
N PHE A 31 9.22 -22.67 -18.53
CA PHE A 31 9.25 -22.72 -17.07
C PHE A 31 9.40 -24.16 -16.58
N LYS A 32 8.59 -25.07 -17.13
CA LYS A 32 8.66 -26.52 -16.85
C LYS A 32 10.04 -27.08 -17.16
N THR A 33 10.61 -26.72 -18.31
CA THR A 33 11.96 -27.14 -18.73
C THR A 33 13.04 -26.58 -17.82
N ALA A 34 12.95 -25.30 -17.44
CA ALA A 34 13.90 -24.66 -16.52
C ALA A 34 13.96 -25.42 -15.20
N ILE A 35 12.82 -25.68 -14.57
CA ILE A 35 12.75 -26.46 -13.31
C ILE A 35 13.28 -27.88 -13.52
N ALA A 36 12.87 -28.58 -14.58
CA ALA A 36 13.31 -29.97 -14.81
C ALA A 36 14.83 -30.09 -15.01
N SER A 37 15.45 -29.07 -15.60
CA SER A 37 16.90 -29.01 -15.82
C SER A 37 17.69 -28.66 -14.55
N ALA A 38 17.03 -28.15 -13.51
CA ALA A 38 17.66 -27.55 -12.33
C ALA A 38 18.14 -28.55 -11.26
N LYS A 39 18.51 -29.79 -11.64
CA LYS A 39 18.78 -30.90 -10.70
C LYS A 39 19.90 -30.64 -9.71
N ASP A 40 20.94 -29.90 -10.12
CA ASP A 40 22.10 -29.56 -9.29
C ASP A 40 21.95 -28.18 -8.61
N THR A 41 20.72 -27.69 -8.47
CA THR A 41 20.46 -26.39 -7.85
C THR A 41 20.52 -26.51 -6.34
N ASP A 42 21.44 -25.77 -5.71
CA ASP A 42 21.56 -25.71 -4.24
C ASP A 42 20.40 -24.93 -3.59
N VAL A 43 19.90 -23.90 -4.27
CA VAL A 43 18.84 -23.00 -3.77
C VAL A 43 18.08 -22.35 -4.93
N PHE A 44 16.76 -22.24 -4.77
CA PHE A 44 15.90 -21.41 -5.60
C PHE A 44 15.63 -20.06 -4.92
N VAL A 45 15.59 -18.99 -5.71
CA VAL A 45 15.21 -17.65 -5.26
C VAL A 45 14.00 -17.17 -6.04
N LEU A 46 12.93 -16.83 -5.35
CA LEU A 46 11.72 -16.26 -5.94
C LEU A 46 11.64 -14.78 -5.58
N LEU A 47 11.65 -13.93 -6.59
CA LEU A 47 11.49 -12.49 -6.45
C LEU A 47 10.11 -12.11 -6.96
N GLY A 48 9.32 -11.37 -6.17
CA GLY A 48 7.97 -11.01 -6.54
C GLY A 48 7.60 -9.60 -6.13
N HIS A 49 7.17 -8.77 -7.07
CA HIS A 49 6.35 -7.61 -6.74
C HIS A 49 4.88 -8.04 -6.66
N VAL A 50 4.55 -8.84 -5.63
CA VAL A 50 3.20 -9.40 -5.38
C VAL A 50 2.96 -9.47 -3.87
N ASP A 51 1.69 -9.36 -3.44
CA ASP A 51 1.30 -9.53 -2.03
C ASP A 51 1.38 -11.02 -1.65
N PRO A 52 2.15 -11.39 -0.62
CA PRO A 52 2.32 -12.80 -0.24
C PRO A 52 1.17 -13.37 0.58
N ASN A 53 0.22 -12.57 1.06
CA ASN A 53 -0.89 -13.06 1.87
C ASN A 53 -1.83 -13.89 0.98
N PRO A 54 -2.01 -15.21 1.21
CA PRO A 54 -2.83 -16.09 0.36
C PRO A 54 -4.34 -15.83 0.45
N GLU A 55 -4.79 -15.03 1.42
CA GLU A 55 -6.21 -14.60 1.54
C GLU A 55 -6.56 -13.44 0.61
N ARG A 56 -5.55 -12.81 -0.01
CA ARG A 56 -5.68 -11.64 -0.87
C ARG A 56 -5.54 -11.88 -2.38
N PRO A 57 -4.74 -12.82 -2.92
CA PRO A 57 -4.36 -12.75 -4.32
C PRO A 57 -5.32 -13.61 -5.13
N THR A 58 -5.69 -13.06 -6.28
CA THR A 58 -6.14 -13.89 -7.38
C THR A 58 -5.03 -14.88 -7.75
N ARG A 59 -5.38 -16.06 -8.30
CA ARG A 59 -4.38 -17.04 -8.74
C ARG A 59 -3.31 -16.45 -9.67
N SER A 60 -3.67 -15.40 -10.41
CA SER A 60 -2.80 -14.63 -11.28
C SER A 60 -1.60 -14.00 -10.58
N ASP A 61 -1.68 -13.73 -9.28
CA ASP A 61 -0.64 -13.09 -8.46
C ASP A 61 -0.10 -14.01 -7.36
N ASN A 62 -0.56 -15.27 -7.30
CA ASN A 62 -0.20 -16.18 -6.23
C ASN A 62 1.18 -16.81 -6.45
N ILE A 63 2.20 -16.20 -5.83
CA ILE A 63 3.60 -16.69 -5.86
C ILE A 63 3.75 -18.13 -5.33
N MET A 64 2.81 -18.62 -4.52
CA MET A 64 2.84 -20.00 -4.02
C MET A 64 2.65 -21.03 -5.13
N LEU A 65 2.07 -20.67 -6.27
CA LEU A 65 1.99 -21.57 -7.42
C LEU A 65 3.39 -21.93 -7.98
N ILE A 66 4.31 -20.96 -7.97
CA ILE A 66 5.71 -21.19 -8.37
C ILE A 66 6.42 -22.06 -7.33
N TYR A 67 6.19 -21.78 -6.03
CA TYR A 67 6.70 -22.61 -4.94
C TYR A 67 6.25 -24.07 -5.09
N GLU A 68 4.97 -24.31 -5.35
CA GLU A 68 4.40 -25.64 -5.53
C GLU A 68 5.00 -26.36 -6.74
N ALA A 69 5.11 -25.68 -7.89
CA ALA A 69 5.69 -26.24 -9.11
C ALA A 69 7.17 -26.63 -8.94
N ILE A 70 7.96 -25.82 -8.22
CA ILE A 70 9.34 -26.17 -7.87
C ILE A 70 9.36 -27.38 -6.92
N ARG A 71 8.54 -27.38 -5.88
CA ARG A 71 8.49 -28.46 -4.86
C ARG A 71 8.08 -29.82 -5.42
N GLU A 72 7.32 -29.83 -6.52
CA GLU A 72 6.95 -31.07 -7.21
C GLU A 72 8.18 -31.81 -7.76
N GLN A 73 9.15 -31.07 -8.31
CA GLN A 73 10.37 -31.64 -8.91
C GLN A 73 11.59 -31.62 -7.98
N HIS A 74 11.64 -30.64 -7.06
CA HIS A 74 12.73 -30.39 -6.12
C HIS A 74 12.21 -30.35 -4.68
N PRO A 75 11.92 -31.52 -4.09
CA PRO A 75 11.20 -31.60 -2.81
C PRO A 75 12.03 -31.14 -1.61
N LEU A 76 13.37 -31.17 -1.72
CA LEU A 76 14.32 -30.83 -0.65
C LEU A 76 15.13 -29.55 -0.92
N THR A 77 15.20 -29.05 -2.15
CA THR A 77 16.00 -27.84 -2.44
C THR A 77 15.41 -26.58 -1.79
N PRO A 78 16.17 -25.79 -1.03
CA PRO A 78 15.65 -24.59 -0.37
C PRO A 78 15.06 -23.58 -1.34
N ILE A 79 14.00 -22.90 -0.91
CA ILE A 79 13.38 -21.81 -1.68
C ILE A 79 13.35 -20.56 -0.79
N MET A 80 14.12 -19.54 -1.18
CA MET A 80 14.08 -18.21 -0.58
C MET A 80 13.10 -17.36 -1.37
N ILE A 81 12.12 -16.75 -0.71
CA ILE A 81 11.07 -15.97 -1.38
C ILE A 81 11.15 -14.54 -0.87
N PHE A 82 11.23 -13.58 -1.79
CA PHE A 82 11.24 -12.15 -1.50
C PHE A 82 10.07 -11.51 -2.21
N THR A 83 9.16 -10.91 -1.44
CA THR A 83 7.90 -10.33 -1.94
C THR A 83 7.79 -8.83 -1.62
N GLY A 84 6.73 -8.20 -2.09
CA GLY A 84 6.53 -6.75 -2.01
C GLY A 84 5.07 -6.37 -2.14
N HIS A 85 4.80 -5.25 -2.81
CA HIS A 85 3.46 -4.73 -3.13
C HIS A 85 2.63 -4.22 -1.94
N SER A 86 2.46 -5.00 -0.87
CA SER A 86 1.60 -4.62 0.27
C SER A 86 2.27 -3.72 1.30
N HIS A 87 3.53 -3.32 1.07
CA HIS A 87 4.24 -2.32 1.88
C HIS A 87 4.45 -2.70 3.36
N LYS A 88 4.49 -4.00 3.70
CA LYS A 88 4.63 -4.50 5.08
C LYS A 88 6.02 -5.09 5.35
N ARG A 89 6.46 -5.03 6.61
CA ARG A 89 7.47 -5.94 7.16
C ARG A 89 6.75 -7.25 7.48
N TRP A 90 7.10 -8.34 6.80
CA TRP A 90 6.42 -9.62 7.03
C TRP A 90 7.29 -10.80 6.63
N CYS A 91 7.11 -11.91 7.32
CA CYS A 91 7.85 -13.14 7.09
C CYS A 91 6.97 -14.37 7.34
N LYS A 92 7.23 -15.44 6.60
CA LYS A 92 6.60 -16.73 6.80
C LYS A 92 7.56 -17.89 6.55
N ILE A 93 7.62 -18.82 7.50
CA ILE A 93 8.26 -20.12 7.30
C ILE A 93 7.30 -21.03 6.53
N ILE A 94 7.77 -21.62 5.43
CA ILE A 94 6.98 -22.51 4.59
C ILE A 94 7.58 -23.91 4.65
N ARG A 95 6.82 -24.82 5.26
CA ARG A 95 7.20 -26.24 5.36
C ARG A 95 6.96 -26.96 4.04
N ASN A 96 7.84 -27.89 3.68
CA ASN A 96 7.61 -28.78 2.54
C ASN A 96 6.65 -29.93 2.90
N LYS A 97 6.38 -30.82 1.95
CA LYS A 97 5.48 -31.98 2.14
C LYS A 97 5.90 -32.96 3.25
N TYR A 98 7.16 -32.91 3.69
CA TYR A 98 7.68 -33.73 4.78
C TYR A 98 7.57 -33.03 6.14
N GLY A 99 7.01 -31.81 6.17
CA GLY A 99 6.91 -30.99 7.38
C GLY A 99 8.20 -30.22 7.71
N SER A 100 9.25 -30.30 6.89
CA SER A 100 10.53 -29.65 7.19
C SER A 100 10.57 -28.16 6.77
N LYS A 101 11.18 -27.30 7.60
CA LYS A 101 11.40 -25.87 7.35
C LYS A 101 12.53 -25.70 6.33
N ARG A 102 12.19 -25.62 5.04
CA ARG A 102 13.18 -25.51 3.96
C ARG A 102 12.95 -24.29 3.07
N SER A 103 12.09 -23.38 3.50
CA SER A 103 11.74 -22.21 2.73
C SER A 103 11.28 -21.09 3.66
N MET A 104 11.67 -19.86 3.34
CA MET A 104 11.26 -18.67 4.04
C MET A 104 10.83 -17.62 3.02
N LEU A 105 9.72 -16.96 3.30
CA LEU A 105 9.26 -15.78 2.59
C LEU A 105 9.53 -14.54 3.44
N LEU A 106 10.05 -13.49 2.83
CA LEU A 106 10.32 -12.19 3.44
C LEU A 106 9.75 -11.04 2.60
N GLN A 107 9.18 -10.04 3.26
CA GLN A 107 8.74 -8.76 2.71
C GLN A 107 9.34 -7.63 3.55
N SER A 108 9.88 -6.60 2.89
CA SER A 108 10.83 -5.65 3.51
C SER A 108 10.31 -4.22 3.56
N GLY A 109 9.08 -4.00 4.01
CA GLY A 109 8.56 -2.66 4.26
C GLY A 109 8.34 -1.81 3.00
N HIS A 110 8.59 -0.51 3.10
CA HIS A 110 8.34 0.44 2.00
C HIS A 110 9.16 1.74 2.14
N TYR A 111 9.16 2.58 1.11
CA TYR A 111 9.75 3.94 1.09
C TYR A 111 11.17 4.05 1.64
N PHE A 112 11.95 2.97 1.45
CA PHE A 112 13.31 2.89 1.95
C PHE A 112 13.39 3.07 3.48
N ASP A 113 12.35 2.71 4.24
CA ASP A 113 12.36 2.70 5.71
C ASP A 113 13.08 1.45 6.28
N THR A 114 13.19 0.40 5.48
CA THR A 114 13.59 -0.94 5.92
C THR A 114 14.55 -1.57 4.92
N VAL A 115 15.61 -2.21 5.42
CA VAL A 115 16.39 -3.21 4.68
C VAL A 115 16.08 -4.59 5.28
N GLY A 116 15.47 -5.46 4.47
CA GLY A 116 15.23 -6.84 4.86
C GLY A 116 16.50 -7.68 4.75
N TRP A 117 16.77 -8.46 5.78
CA TRP A 117 17.90 -9.39 5.86
C TRP A 117 17.39 -10.81 6.08
N MET A 118 17.89 -11.76 5.28
CA MET A 118 17.63 -13.19 5.43
C MET A 118 18.95 -13.94 5.39
N SER A 119 19.12 -14.93 6.26
CA SER A 119 20.22 -15.89 6.22
C SER A 119 19.69 -17.32 6.34
N VAL A 120 20.36 -18.28 5.71
CA VAL A 120 20.09 -19.70 5.88
C VAL A 120 21.41 -20.47 5.92
N THR A 121 21.47 -21.51 6.76
CA THR A 121 22.51 -22.53 6.66
C THR A 121 22.03 -23.62 5.69
N LEU A 122 22.68 -23.75 4.54
CA LEU A 122 22.36 -24.76 3.52
C LEU A 122 22.94 -26.13 3.90
N ASP A 123 22.32 -27.19 3.39
CA ASP A 123 22.81 -28.57 3.44
C ASP A 123 22.96 -29.14 2.02
N GLY A 124 23.22 -30.44 1.90
CA GLY A 124 23.36 -31.12 0.61
C GLY A 124 22.05 -31.43 -0.12
N ASN A 125 20.89 -31.00 0.40
CA ASN A 125 19.56 -31.28 -0.15
C ASN A 125 19.20 -32.77 -0.25
N THR A 126 19.85 -33.63 0.54
CA THR A 126 19.62 -35.08 0.55
C THR A 126 18.63 -35.52 1.63
N GLU A 127 18.52 -34.76 2.72
CA GLU A 127 17.69 -35.08 3.88
C GLU A 127 16.54 -34.07 4.04
N SER A 128 15.44 -34.51 4.64
CA SER A 128 14.28 -33.66 4.95
C SER A 128 14.37 -33.01 6.33
N GLU A 129 15.55 -32.52 6.70
CA GLU A 129 15.74 -31.83 7.98
C GLU A 129 15.40 -30.33 7.88
N ASP A 130 15.09 -29.73 9.02
CA ASP A 130 14.85 -28.29 9.14
C ASP A 130 16.16 -27.53 8.87
N LEU A 131 16.11 -26.55 7.96
CA LEU A 131 17.20 -25.60 7.80
C LEU A 131 17.09 -24.48 8.83
N LYS A 132 18.25 -23.96 9.23
CA LYS A 132 18.34 -22.81 10.14
C LYS A 132 18.22 -21.51 9.35
N PHE A 133 17.02 -20.92 9.34
CA PHE A 133 16.79 -19.59 8.82
C PHE A 133 16.84 -18.53 9.93
N ASN A 134 17.34 -17.34 9.60
CA ASN A 134 17.17 -16.13 10.41
C ASN A 134 16.74 -14.97 9.51
N ARG A 135 15.95 -14.04 10.07
CA ARG A 135 15.53 -12.81 9.40
C ARG A 135 15.67 -11.60 10.30
N ARG A 136 16.01 -10.45 9.71
CA ARG A 136 15.99 -9.13 10.38
C ARG A 136 15.38 -8.07 9.47
N TYR A 137 14.68 -7.11 10.07
CA TYR A 137 14.31 -5.85 9.43
C TYR A 137 15.18 -4.77 10.03
N LEU A 138 16.05 -4.21 9.19
CA LEU A 138 17.00 -3.17 9.58
C LEU A 138 16.36 -1.82 9.29
N ASP A 139 16.25 -0.97 10.30
CA ASP A 139 15.92 0.43 10.04
C ASP A 139 16.96 1.08 9.11
N ASN A 140 16.49 1.81 8.10
CA ASN A 140 17.39 2.48 7.18
C ASN A 140 17.96 3.78 7.78
N ASN A 141 18.90 3.63 8.69
CA ASN A 141 19.65 4.74 9.26
C ASN A 141 21.12 4.37 9.49
N LEU A 142 21.95 5.40 9.64
CA LEU A 142 23.38 5.23 9.79
C LEU A 142 23.77 4.45 11.07
N ALA A 143 23.05 4.66 12.18
CA ALA A 143 23.35 3.98 13.44
C ALA A 143 23.13 2.48 13.33
N THR A 144 22.03 2.05 12.71
CA THR A 144 21.75 0.65 12.37
C THR A 144 22.88 0.07 11.51
N TYR A 145 23.26 0.74 10.43
CA TYR A 145 24.31 0.20 9.56
C TYR A 145 25.69 0.13 10.21
N MET A 146 26.06 1.12 11.01
CA MET A 146 27.31 1.13 11.77
C MET A 146 27.34 0.01 12.80
N PHE A 147 26.23 -0.24 13.49
CA PHE A 147 26.08 -1.34 14.44
C PHE A 147 26.30 -2.70 13.77
N HIS A 148 25.59 -3.01 12.68
CA HIS A 148 25.67 -4.33 12.03
C HIS A 148 26.96 -4.56 11.24
N THR A 149 27.71 -3.51 10.92
CA THR A 149 29.02 -3.63 10.27
C THR A 149 30.19 -3.60 11.24
N ASP A 150 29.95 -3.39 12.53
CA ASP A 150 30.96 -3.15 13.56
C ASP A 150 31.93 -2.01 13.16
N LYS A 151 31.35 -0.92 12.65
CA LYS A 151 32.07 0.24 12.11
C LYS A 151 31.74 1.49 12.91
N THR A 152 32.71 2.40 12.98
CA THR A 152 32.49 3.74 13.56
C THR A 152 32.76 4.82 12.50
N TYR A 153 33.78 5.65 12.69
CA TYR A 153 34.17 6.68 11.75
C TYR A 153 34.66 6.12 10.40
N ASP A 154 35.05 4.85 10.35
CA ASP A 154 35.53 4.14 9.17
C ASP A 154 34.41 3.45 8.35
N PHE A 155 33.14 3.68 8.71
CA PHE A 155 31.98 3.20 7.96
C PHE A 155 31.92 3.76 6.52
N PHE A 156 32.27 5.03 6.36
CA PHE A 156 32.09 5.74 5.09
C PHE A 156 33.15 5.38 4.04
N THR A 157 32.70 4.72 2.97
CA THR A 157 33.55 4.38 1.83
C THR A 157 33.69 5.56 0.84
N PRO A 158 34.78 5.64 0.06
CA PRO A 158 34.89 6.62 -1.03
C PRO A 158 33.72 6.57 -2.02
N GLN A 159 33.25 5.36 -2.37
CA GLN A 159 32.11 5.12 -3.26
C GLN A 159 30.81 5.65 -2.63
N GLY A 160 30.56 5.34 -1.36
CA GLY A 160 29.39 5.85 -0.63
C GLY A 160 29.35 7.38 -0.61
N ARG A 161 30.48 8.03 -0.30
CA ARG A 161 30.60 9.50 -0.37
C ARG A 161 30.35 10.05 -1.77
N ASN A 162 30.79 9.36 -2.82
CA ASN A 162 30.52 9.77 -4.20
C ASN A 162 29.03 9.69 -4.53
N ILE A 163 28.34 8.63 -4.11
CA ILE A 163 26.88 8.48 -4.28
C ILE A 163 26.14 9.57 -3.50
N THR A 164 26.52 9.85 -2.24
CA THR A 164 25.92 10.94 -1.45
C THR A 164 26.05 12.29 -2.17
N ARG A 165 27.23 12.62 -2.69
CA ARG A 165 27.43 13.86 -3.45
C ARG A 165 26.64 13.89 -4.76
N PHE A 166 26.46 12.74 -5.41
CA PHE A 166 25.63 12.65 -6.61
C PHE A 166 24.16 12.94 -6.28
N ILE A 167 23.62 12.32 -5.22
CA ILE A 167 22.25 12.57 -4.75
C ILE A 167 22.04 14.04 -4.41
N GLN A 168 22.94 14.65 -3.62
CA GLN A 168 22.86 16.08 -3.28
C GLN A 168 22.82 16.97 -4.52
N LYS A 169 23.67 16.71 -5.51
CA LYS A 169 23.64 17.47 -6.78
C LYS A 169 22.35 17.27 -7.56
N MET A 170 21.77 16.07 -7.53
CA MET A 170 20.47 15.82 -8.17
C MET A 170 19.35 16.57 -7.45
N GLU A 171 19.34 16.57 -6.11
CA GLU A 171 18.37 17.34 -5.31
C GLU A 171 18.44 18.84 -5.60
N GLU A 172 19.66 19.38 -5.72
CA GLU A 172 19.91 20.78 -6.11
C GLU A 172 19.44 21.06 -7.55
N ASN A 173 19.82 20.22 -8.51
CA ASN A 173 19.47 20.40 -9.93
C ASN A 173 17.95 20.33 -10.17
N GLU A 174 17.26 19.46 -9.43
CA GLU A 174 15.79 19.31 -9.50
C GLU A 174 15.04 20.29 -8.59
N ALA A 175 15.77 21.14 -7.85
CA ALA A 175 15.25 22.08 -6.87
C ALA A 175 14.27 21.43 -5.88
N LEU A 176 14.60 20.24 -5.37
CA LEU A 176 13.75 19.49 -4.45
C LEU A 176 13.58 20.20 -3.09
N ASN A 177 14.55 21.04 -2.71
CA ASN A 177 14.50 21.90 -1.54
C ASN A 177 13.70 23.20 -1.73
N LYS A 178 13.12 23.46 -2.92
CA LYS A 178 12.27 24.64 -3.16
C LYS A 178 11.10 24.63 -2.17
N VAL A 179 11.01 25.67 -1.36
CA VAL A 179 9.95 25.85 -0.35
C VAL A 179 8.73 26.49 -1.00
N PHE A 180 7.57 25.83 -0.91
CA PHE A 180 6.29 26.36 -1.37
C PHE A 180 5.54 27.13 -0.28
N GLY A 181 5.75 26.79 0.99
CA GLY A 181 5.10 27.42 2.13
C GLY A 181 5.63 26.90 3.47
N GLN A 182 5.03 27.34 4.56
CA GLN A 182 5.38 26.90 5.91
C GLN A 182 4.14 26.49 6.71
N LEU A 183 4.03 25.21 7.02
CA LEU A 183 2.90 24.62 7.71
C LEU A 183 3.04 24.77 9.22
N ASP A 184 1.94 25.11 9.89
CA ASP A 184 1.91 25.30 11.36
C ASP A 184 1.62 24.01 12.14
N SER A 185 1.27 22.93 11.45
CA SER A 185 0.83 21.67 12.06
C SER A 185 1.23 20.47 11.22
N ASP A 186 1.33 19.33 11.89
CA ASP A 186 1.53 18.03 11.26
C ASP A 186 0.17 17.49 10.79
N TYR A 187 0.13 16.84 9.63
CA TYR A 187 -1.05 16.21 9.04
C TYR A 187 -0.76 14.75 8.73
N TYR A 188 -1.59 13.87 9.26
CA TYR A 188 -1.32 12.44 9.30
C TYR A 188 -2.23 11.69 8.35
N LEU A 189 -1.65 10.77 7.58
CA LEU A 189 -2.39 9.95 6.63
C LEU A 189 -3.20 8.88 7.36
N ASP A 190 -2.54 8.07 8.19
CA ASP A 190 -3.10 6.82 8.70
C ASP A 190 -3.02 6.69 10.23
N ARG A 191 -2.86 7.79 10.98
CA ARG A 191 -2.82 7.69 12.46
C ARG A 191 -4.18 7.46 13.12
N ASN A 192 -5.25 7.94 12.50
CA ASN A 192 -6.61 7.82 13.00
C ASN A 192 -7.57 7.58 11.84
N THR A 193 -8.70 6.95 12.14
CA THR A 193 -9.80 6.84 11.18
C THR A 193 -10.33 8.22 10.86
N TRP A 194 -10.39 8.55 9.57
CA TRP A 194 -11.08 9.75 9.12
C TRP A 194 -12.58 9.55 9.19
N VAL A 195 -13.26 10.58 9.71
CA VAL A 195 -14.71 10.59 9.85
C VAL A 195 -15.25 11.73 8.97
N GLU A 196 -16.46 11.60 8.45
CA GLU A 196 -17.05 12.70 7.69
C GLU A 196 -17.39 13.88 8.63
N ASP A 197 -16.87 15.08 8.31
CA ASP A 197 -17.21 16.30 9.03
C ASP A 197 -18.72 16.58 8.90
N GLY A 198 -19.43 16.69 10.03
CA GLY A 198 -20.87 17.00 10.05
C GLY A 198 -21.82 15.81 10.19
N VAL A 199 -21.33 14.59 10.45
CA VAL A 199 -22.22 13.50 10.90
C VAL A 199 -22.74 13.83 12.32
N THR A 200 -24.03 14.18 12.40
CA THR A 200 -24.78 14.30 13.64
C THR A 200 -24.71 12.98 14.42
N GLY A 201 -23.84 12.93 15.43
CA GLY A 201 -23.53 11.73 16.19
C GLY A 201 -22.22 11.82 16.98
N SER A 202 -21.32 12.74 16.59
CA SER A 202 -20.24 13.20 17.47
C SER A 202 -20.86 13.79 18.73
N LYS A 203 -20.72 13.09 19.86
CA LYS A 203 -21.11 13.63 21.17
C LYS A 203 -20.42 14.99 21.35
N GLU A 204 -21.12 15.96 21.94
CA GLU A 204 -20.50 17.22 22.39
C GLU A 204 -19.20 16.88 23.15
N GLY A 205 -18.05 17.24 22.56
CA GLY A 205 -16.71 16.88 23.02
C GLY A 205 -15.79 16.22 21.98
N ASP A 206 -16.32 15.74 20.85
CA ASP A 206 -15.56 14.98 19.82
C ASP A 206 -15.04 15.85 18.65
N THR A 207 -14.81 17.14 18.90
CA THR A 207 -14.57 18.17 17.86
C THR A 207 -13.17 18.16 17.23
N ASN A 208 -12.38 17.09 17.40
CA ASN A 208 -10.96 17.08 17.01
C ASN A 208 -10.49 15.84 16.23
N GLN A 209 -11.35 14.86 15.89
CA GLN A 209 -10.89 13.60 15.27
C GLN A 209 -10.19 13.80 13.91
N ASN A 210 -10.61 14.81 13.13
CA ASN A 210 -10.04 15.08 11.81
C ASN A 210 -9.07 16.27 11.74
N LYS A 211 -8.84 16.99 12.86
CA LYS A 211 -8.12 18.27 12.84
C LYS A 211 -6.73 18.18 12.20
N ASN A 212 -6.05 17.07 12.42
CA ASN A 212 -4.72 16.79 11.86
C ASN A 212 -4.77 15.63 10.86
N SER A 213 -5.94 15.35 10.26
CA SER A 213 -6.04 14.37 9.18
C SER A 213 -5.54 14.98 7.88
N LEU A 214 -4.70 14.23 7.16
CA LEU A 214 -4.26 14.61 5.82
C LEU A 214 -5.41 14.66 4.82
N PHE A 215 -6.46 13.86 5.00
CA PHE A 215 -7.65 13.96 4.14
C PHE A 215 -8.35 15.30 4.32
N SER A 216 -8.48 15.80 5.55
CA SER A 216 -9.06 17.13 5.79
C SER A 216 -8.18 18.24 5.20
N PHE A 217 -6.86 18.15 5.33
CA PHE A 217 -5.93 19.08 4.67
C PHE A 217 -6.10 19.08 3.15
N TYR A 218 -6.22 17.91 2.53
CA TYR A 218 -6.45 17.79 1.08
C TYR A 218 -7.82 18.32 0.67
N LEU A 219 -8.87 18.08 1.47
CA LEU A 219 -10.20 18.62 1.21
C LEU A 219 -10.23 20.15 1.33
N ASP A 220 -9.48 20.74 2.27
CA ASP A 220 -9.30 22.19 2.37
C ASP A 220 -8.58 22.75 1.14
N ALA A 221 -7.60 22.01 0.61
CA ALA A 221 -6.92 22.34 -0.64
C ALA A 221 -7.87 22.32 -1.84
N VAL A 222 -8.70 21.28 -1.94
CA VAL A 222 -9.76 21.17 -2.96
C VAL A 222 -10.70 22.37 -2.88
N GLU A 223 -11.26 22.64 -1.71
CA GLU A 223 -12.25 23.71 -1.52
C GLU A 223 -11.66 25.09 -1.80
N THR A 224 -10.43 25.34 -1.34
CA THR A 224 -9.76 26.64 -1.52
C THR A 224 -9.30 26.87 -2.96
N THR A 225 -8.79 25.83 -3.62
CA THR A 225 -7.93 25.98 -4.80
C THR A 225 -8.54 25.38 -6.05
N LEU A 226 -9.23 24.25 -5.93
CA LEU A 226 -9.82 23.53 -7.07
C LEU A 226 -11.21 24.06 -7.41
N ILE A 227 -12.10 24.18 -6.41
CA ILE A 227 -13.50 24.54 -6.63
C ILE A 227 -13.62 25.91 -7.30
N LYS A 228 -14.43 25.97 -8.36
CA LYS A 228 -14.70 27.20 -9.10
C LYS A 228 -15.63 28.12 -8.29
N PRO A 229 -15.41 29.46 -8.27
CA PRO A 229 -16.29 30.39 -7.58
C PRO A 229 -17.77 30.30 -7.99
N GLU A 230 -18.03 29.92 -9.23
CA GLU A 230 -19.39 29.76 -9.79
C GLU A 230 -20.04 28.39 -9.49
N SER A 231 -19.32 27.41 -8.93
CA SER A 231 -19.90 26.10 -8.56
C SER A 231 -20.75 26.25 -7.30
N GLU A 232 -22.06 26.45 -7.48
CA GLU A 232 -23.02 26.68 -6.40
C GLU A 232 -23.19 25.45 -5.48
N HIS A 233 -23.26 24.24 -6.05
CA HIS A 233 -23.40 22.99 -5.31
C HIS A 233 -22.44 21.94 -5.84
N TRP A 234 -21.60 21.38 -4.96
CA TRP A 234 -20.57 20.42 -5.34
C TRP A 234 -20.38 19.32 -4.28
N LEU A 235 -19.90 18.18 -4.74
CA LEU A 235 -19.41 17.06 -3.94
C LEU A 235 -18.05 16.62 -4.50
N PHE A 236 -17.00 16.67 -3.71
CA PHE A 236 -15.70 16.09 -4.05
C PHE A 236 -15.59 14.69 -3.47
N PHE A 237 -15.11 13.71 -4.24
CA PHE A 237 -14.94 12.31 -3.80
C PHE A 237 -13.65 11.69 -4.32
N SER A 238 -12.85 11.07 -3.43
CA SER A 238 -11.63 10.35 -3.78
C SER A 238 -11.35 9.15 -2.87
N ASN A 239 -10.57 8.18 -3.35
CA ASN A 239 -9.94 7.16 -2.50
C ASN A 239 -8.67 7.71 -1.84
N TRP A 240 -8.27 7.09 -0.74
CA TRP A 240 -7.09 7.45 0.06
C TRP A 240 -5.77 7.42 -0.73
N GLY A 241 -5.65 6.53 -1.73
CA GLY A 241 -4.41 6.27 -2.47
C GLY A 241 -3.88 7.43 -3.33
N VAL A 242 -4.59 8.56 -3.39
CA VAL A 242 -4.07 9.84 -3.93
C VAL A 242 -3.00 10.46 -3.02
N LEU A 243 -2.94 10.02 -1.76
CA LEU A 243 -1.99 10.47 -0.73
C LEU A 243 -1.09 9.31 -0.29
N ARG A 244 0.18 9.60 -0.05
CA ARG A 244 1.23 8.56 0.11
C ARG A 244 1.97 8.58 1.44
N GLY A 245 1.86 9.64 2.24
CA GLY A 245 2.50 9.75 3.56
C GLY A 245 2.07 10.99 4.33
N ASP A 246 2.53 11.10 5.58
CA ASP A 246 2.32 12.24 6.47
C ASP A 246 2.96 13.53 5.92
N ILE A 247 2.43 14.68 6.35
CA ILE A 247 3.07 15.99 6.18
C ILE A 247 3.44 16.52 7.56
N TYR A 248 4.67 17.01 7.73
CA TYR A 248 5.10 17.59 8.99
C TYR A 248 5.09 19.12 8.94
N ARG A 249 4.89 19.74 10.11
CA ARG A 249 4.99 21.19 10.29
C ARG A 249 6.37 21.70 9.89
N GLY A 250 6.43 22.95 9.46
CA GLY A 250 7.66 23.57 8.97
C GLY A 250 7.63 23.81 7.47
N PRO A 251 8.80 24.02 6.83
CA PRO A 251 8.88 24.27 5.40
C PRO A 251 8.30 23.09 4.61
N PHE A 252 7.33 23.36 3.75
CA PHE A 252 6.79 22.39 2.80
C PHE A 252 7.50 22.57 1.46
N THR A 253 8.24 21.56 1.04
CA THR A 253 9.13 21.61 -0.11
C THR A 253 8.59 20.85 -1.32
N LYS A 254 9.24 21.01 -2.47
CA LYS A 254 8.99 20.19 -3.67
C LYS A 254 9.22 18.69 -3.40
N ALA A 255 10.22 18.34 -2.58
CA ALA A 255 10.44 16.96 -2.15
C ALA A 255 9.23 16.42 -1.37
N ASP A 256 8.70 17.20 -0.41
CA ASP A 256 7.54 16.80 0.38
C ASP A 256 6.32 16.60 -0.54
N LEU A 257 6.08 17.53 -1.47
CA LEU A 257 5.01 17.39 -2.46
C LEU A 257 5.08 16.06 -3.20
N TYR A 258 6.24 15.70 -3.76
CA TYR A 258 6.41 14.44 -4.48
C TYR A 258 6.35 13.20 -3.59
N ALA A 259 6.75 13.31 -2.32
CA ALA A 259 6.63 12.23 -1.36
C ALA A 259 5.15 11.94 -1.00
N ILE A 260 4.30 12.98 -0.97
CA ILE A 260 2.91 12.88 -0.49
C ILE A 260 1.90 12.73 -1.64
N SER A 261 2.07 13.49 -2.71
CA SER A 261 1.18 13.52 -3.88
C SER A 261 2.03 13.28 -5.14
N PRO A 262 2.02 12.07 -5.71
CA PRO A 262 2.82 11.74 -6.89
C PRO A 262 2.56 12.72 -8.06
N ASP A 263 3.52 12.91 -8.97
CA ASP A 263 3.43 13.75 -10.19
C ASP A 263 2.37 13.20 -11.20
N ASP A 264 1.11 13.20 -10.79
CA ASP A 264 -0.07 12.87 -11.59
C ASP A 264 -0.64 14.14 -12.21
N ARG A 265 -0.23 14.42 -13.45
CA ARG A 265 -0.71 15.56 -14.24
C ARG A 265 -2.12 15.38 -14.79
N SER A 266 -2.82 14.31 -14.38
CA SER A 266 -4.20 14.10 -14.81
C SER A 266 -5.12 15.19 -14.22
N PRO A 267 -6.13 15.62 -14.98
CA PRO A 267 -7.11 16.59 -14.49
C PRO A 267 -7.98 15.97 -13.39
N PHE A 268 -8.58 16.84 -12.58
CA PHE A 268 -9.77 16.46 -11.84
C PHE A 268 -10.94 16.32 -12.80
N LEU A 269 -11.76 15.30 -12.60
CA LEU A 269 -12.91 15.00 -13.45
C LEU A 269 -14.19 15.45 -12.78
N TYR A 270 -15.20 15.82 -13.56
CA TYR A 270 -16.53 16.11 -13.03
C TYR A 270 -17.69 15.69 -13.92
N ALA A 271 -18.86 15.55 -13.31
CA ALA A 271 -20.16 15.52 -13.97
C ALA A 271 -21.21 16.27 -13.14
N THR A 272 -22.06 17.05 -13.81
CA THR A 272 -23.20 17.74 -13.20
C THR A 272 -24.42 16.84 -13.23
N VAL A 273 -24.99 16.53 -12.06
CA VAL A 273 -26.14 15.62 -11.92
C VAL A 273 -27.19 16.20 -10.99
N ARG A 274 -28.39 15.60 -10.95
CA ARG A 274 -29.38 15.96 -9.93
C ARG A 274 -28.90 15.55 -8.55
N ARG A 275 -29.26 16.32 -7.52
CA ARG A 275 -28.93 16.06 -6.11
C ARG A 275 -29.28 14.63 -5.68
N THR A 276 -30.39 14.07 -6.17
CA THR A 276 -30.79 12.66 -5.92
C THR A 276 -29.77 11.61 -6.37
N ILE A 277 -28.99 11.91 -7.40
CA ILE A 277 -27.91 11.04 -7.88
C ILE A 277 -26.65 11.28 -7.03
N ALA A 278 -26.33 12.54 -6.74
CA ALA A 278 -25.18 12.91 -5.91
C ALA A 278 -25.23 12.27 -4.52
N ASP A 279 -26.40 12.20 -3.88
CA ASP A 279 -26.55 11.56 -2.56
C ASP A 279 -26.16 10.07 -2.56
N LYS A 280 -26.28 9.39 -3.71
CA LYS A 280 -26.10 7.94 -3.84
C LYS A 280 -24.73 7.53 -4.34
N ILE A 281 -23.91 8.48 -4.80
CA ILE A 281 -22.68 8.15 -5.54
C ILE A 281 -21.69 7.35 -4.69
N LYS A 282 -21.50 7.73 -3.43
CA LYS A 282 -20.57 7.06 -2.50
C LYS A 282 -20.97 5.61 -2.27
N ASP A 283 -22.24 5.39 -1.94
CA ASP A 283 -22.76 4.06 -1.63
C ASP A 283 -22.73 3.18 -2.88
N LYS A 284 -23.02 3.74 -4.05
CA LYS A 284 -22.96 3.00 -5.31
C LYS A 284 -21.53 2.63 -5.71
N VAL A 285 -20.57 3.53 -5.52
CA VAL A 285 -19.14 3.22 -5.74
C VAL A 285 -18.69 2.11 -4.80
N ARG A 286 -19.08 2.16 -3.53
CA ARG A 286 -18.80 1.09 -2.56
C ARG A 286 -19.42 -0.22 -3.05
N GLU A 287 -20.71 -0.25 -3.35
CA GLU A 287 -21.43 -1.42 -3.87
C GLU A 287 -20.72 -2.04 -5.08
N LEU A 288 -20.31 -1.24 -6.07
CA LEU A 288 -19.59 -1.71 -7.25
C LEU A 288 -18.26 -2.40 -6.90
N GLN A 289 -17.56 -1.92 -5.88
CA GLN A 289 -16.34 -2.56 -5.40
C GLN A 289 -16.63 -3.88 -4.69
N ILE A 290 -17.66 -3.92 -3.84
CA ILE A 290 -18.11 -5.15 -3.18
C ILE A 290 -18.44 -6.21 -4.23
N THR A 291 -19.24 -5.84 -5.23
CA THR A 291 -19.63 -6.76 -6.31
C THR A 291 -18.42 -7.23 -7.09
N LYS A 292 -17.49 -6.33 -7.46
CA LYS A 292 -16.27 -6.72 -8.17
C LYS A 292 -15.43 -7.71 -7.37
N ALA A 293 -15.19 -7.43 -6.09
CA ALA A 293 -14.43 -8.33 -5.21
C ALA A 293 -15.10 -9.71 -5.07
N ASN A 294 -16.43 -9.75 -4.92
CA ASN A 294 -17.19 -11.00 -4.85
C ASN A 294 -17.15 -11.78 -6.17
N ASP A 295 -17.25 -11.09 -7.31
CA ASP A 295 -17.18 -11.72 -8.63
C ASP A 295 -15.80 -12.31 -8.90
N ASP A 296 -14.73 -11.59 -8.53
CA ASP A 296 -13.35 -12.06 -8.63
C ASP A 296 -13.13 -13.30 -7.75
N ALA A 297 -13.56 -13.25 -6.48
CA ALA A 297 -13.51 -14.40 -5.57
C ALA A 297 -14.33 -15.61 -6.07
N LYS A 298 -15.48 -15.37 -6.70
CA LYS A 298 -16.31 -16.43 -7.30
C LYS A 298 -15.61 -17.07 -8.50
N ARG A 299 -15.05 -16.27 -9.41
CA ARG A 299 -14.30 -16.77 -10.57
C ARG A 299 -13.11 -17.64 -10.14
N GLU A 300 -12.37 -17.19 -9.14
CA GLU A 300 -11.28 -17.98 -8.55
C GLU A 300 -11.76 -19.32 -8.00
N LYS A 301 -12.89 -19.33 -7.28
CA LYS A 301 -13.46 -20.58 -6.78
C LYS A 301 -13.85 -21.53 -7.90
N GLU A 302 -14.50 -21.03 -8.95
CA GLU A 302 -14.87 -21.84 -10.11
C GLU A 302 -13.65 -22.40 -10.86
N GLU A 303 -12.57 -21.62 -10.96
CA GLU A 303 -11.30 -22.08 -11.53
C GLU A 303 -10.62 -23.13 -10.67
N MET A 304 -10.57 -22.94 -9.35
CA MET A 304 -10.04 -23.95 -8.43
C MET A 304 -10.79 -25.28 -8.54
N GLU A 305 -12.12 -25.23 -8.62
CA GLU A 305 -12.95 -26.44 -8.80
C GLU A 305 -12.69 -27.12 -10.16
N LYS A 306 -12.43 -26.35 -11.23
CA LYS A 306 -12.05 -26.90 -12.54
C LYS A 306 -10.70 -27.61 -12.47
N ASP A 307 -9.70 -26.98 -11.89
CA ASP A 307 -8.35 -27.56 -11.73
C ASP A 307 -8.38 -28.85 -10.91
N GLU A 308 -9.14 -28.88 -9.81
CA GLU A 308 -9.28 -30.09 -9.01
C GLU A 308 -9.92 -31.23 -9.80
N ARG A 309 -10.95 -30.94 -10.62
CA ARG A 309 -11.57 -31.93 -11.51
C ARG A 309 -10.59 -32.42 -12.57
N GLU A 310 -9.75 -31.55 -13.13
CA GLU A 310 -8.74 -31.94 -14.12
C GLU A 310 -7.63 -32.80 -13.50
N LYS A 311 -7.15 -32.45 -12.30
CA LYS A 311 -6.18 -33.25 -11.54
C LYS A 311 -6.74 -34.64 -11.22
N GLN A 312 -8.02 -34.73 -10.81
CA GLN A 312 -8.69 -36.01 -10.59
C GLN A 312 -8.80 -36.86 -11.86
N LYS A 313 -9.07 -36.24 -13.03
CA LYS A 313 -9.13 -36.93 -14.32
C LYS A 313 -7.77 -37.43 -14.82
N LYS A 314 -6.68 -36.72 -14.53
CA LYS A 314 -5.31 -37.09 -14.95
C LYS A 314 -4.68 -38.21 -14.12
N GLY A 315 -5.40 -38.82 -13.17
CA GLY A 315 -4.93 -40.00 -12.43
C GLY A 315 -3.69 -39.75 -11.56
N SER A 316 -3.39 -38.50 -11.20
CA SER A 316 -2.32 -38.19 -10.26
C SER A 316 -2.69 -38.77 -8.89
N LYS A 317 -1.87 -39.69 -8.40
CA LYS A 317 -2.01 -40.34 -7.09
C LYS A 317 -2.41 -39.31 -6.02
N LYS A 318 -3.44 -39.69 -5.24
CA LYS A 318 -3.99 -38.98 -4.09
C LYS A 318 -2.87 -38.39 -3.21
N PHE A 319 -2.47 -37.15 -3.49
CA PHE A 319 -1.82 -36.30 -2.51
C PHE A 319 -2.94 -35.79 -1.64
N GLU A 320 -3.11 -36.40 -0.46
CA GLU A 320 -3.86 -35.77 0.60
C GLU A 320 -3.20 -34.42 0.87
N ARG A 321 -3.81 -33.34 0.36
CA ARG A 321 -3.60 -31.98 0.85
C ARG A 321 -3.93 -32.04 2.35
N SER A 322 -2.93 -32.31 3.17
CA SER A 322 -2.95 -31.90 4.56
C SER A 322 -2.71 -30.39 4.63
N TYR A 323 -3.57 -29.61 3.96
CA TYR A 323 -4.08 -28.42 4.62
C TYR A 323 -5.06 -28.96 5.67
N LYS A 324 -4.52 -29.42 6.80
CA LYS A 324 -5.23 -29.12 8.03
C LYS A 324 -5.27 -27.61 8.03
N SER A 325 -6.42 -27.06 7.63
CA SER A 325 -6.84 -25.81 8.22
C SER A 325 -6.67 -26.05 9.71
N ASP A 326 -5.69 -25.43 10.33
CA ASP A 326 -5.76 -25.20 11.76
C ASP A 326 -6.93 -24.23 11.96
N THR A 327 -8.15 -24.76 11.85
CA THR A 327 -9.42 -24.17 12.28
C THR A 327 -9.52 -24.22 13.81
N LYS A 328 -8.38 -24.13 14.49
CA LYS A 328 -8.29 -23.88 15.92
C LYS A 328 -7.42 -22.65 16.16
N ILE A 329 -8.13 -21.52 16.22
CA ILE A 329 -7.73 -20.28 16.90
C ILE A 329 -6.49 -19.63 16.28
N ILE A 330 -6.61 -19.13 15.04
CA ILE A 330 -5.83 -17.93 14.70
C ILE A 330 -6.64 -16.78 15.29
N GLY A 331 -6.16 -16.29 16.43
CA GLY A 331 -6.69 -15.11 17.06
C GLY A 331 -6.83 -14.02 16.02
N THR A 332 -8.00 -13.43 16.03
CA THR A 332 -8.27 -12.15 15.40
C THR A 332 -7.34 -11.12 16.04
N ASN A 333 -6.09 -11.04 15.60
CA ASN A 333 -5.28 -9.84 15.77
C ASN A 333 -5.79 -8.81 14.77
N VAL A 334 -7.05 -8.42 14.96
CA VAL A 334 -7.44 -7.05 14.68
C VAL A 334 -6.58 -6.25 15.63
N ASP A 335 -5.73 -5.36 15.11
CA ASP A 335 -5.07 -4.33 15.91
C ASP A 335 -6.17 -3.48 16.56
N ARG A 336 -6.68 -3.93 17.70
CA ARG A 336 -7.58 -3.17 18.56
C ARG A 336 -6.71 -2.38 19.50
N TYR A 337 -6.33 -1.18 19.07
CA TYR A 337 -5.86 -0.15 19.99
C TYR A 337 -6.79 1.05 19.94
N GLN A 338 -7.37 1.34 21.12
CA GLN A 338 -8.27 2.45 21.35
C GLN A 338 -7.51 3.77 21.29
N SER A 339 -8.15 4.78 20.69
CA SER A 339 -7.68 6.16 20.60
C SER A 339 -7.36 6.76 21.99
N ARG A 340 -6.35 7.64 22.05
CA ARG A 340 -6.46 9.02 22.58
C ARG A 340 -5.14 9.82 22.38
N PHE A 341 -5.26 10.89 21.59
CA PHE A 341 -4.50 12.16 21.61
C PHE A 341 -2.98 12.18 21.42
N GLU A 342 -2.51 13.40 21.07
CA GLU A 342 -1.16 13.86 20.70
C GLU A 342 -0.04 12.97 21.23
N LEU A 343 0.78 12.41 20.31
CA LEU A 343 1.98 11.66 20.70
C LEU A 343 2.84 12.57 21.57
N PRO A 344 2.93 12.33 22.88
CA PRO A 344 3.90 13.04 23.67
C PRO A 344 5.27 12.57 23.20
N PRO A 345 6.32 13.40 23.27
CA PRO A 345 7.68 12.95 23.04
C PRO A 345 8.14 11.86 24.03
N ILE A 346 7.30 11.49 25.02
CA ILE A 346 7.58 10.61 26.15
C ILE A 346 6.37 9.70 26.38
N ASN A 347 6.63 8.42 26.62
CA ASN A 347 5.64 7.36 26.81
C ASN A 347 4.59 7.72 27.89
N PRO A 348 3.28 7.60 27.62
CA PRO A 348 2.24 7.85 28.63
C PRO A 348 2.21 6.83 29.78
N ASN A 349 2.96 5.73 29.68
CA ASN A 349 3.20 4.77 30.75
C ASN A 349 4.71 4.72 31.04
N PRO A 350 5.21 5.30 32.15
CA PRO A 350 6.63 5.30 32.47
C PRO A 350 7.04 3.90 32.94
N ASN A 351 7.27 3.00 31.99
CA ASN A 351 8.18 1.90 32.22
C ASN A 351 9.58 2.44 31.87
N PRO A 352 10.54 2.44 32.81
CA PRO A 352 11.90 2.94 32.55
C PRO A 352 12.57 2.33 31.31
N GLU A 353 12.19 1.12 30.93
CA GLU A 353 12.69 0.43 29.73
C GLU A 353 12.08 0.93 28.42
N GLU A 354 10.91 1.59 28.45
CA GLU A 354 10.22 2.09 27.25
C GLU A 354 10.43 3.60 27.01
N ASP A 355 10.86 4.36 28.03
CA ASP A 355 11.16 5.80 27.92
C ASP A 355 12.39 6.10 27.05
N GLU A 356 13.24 5.10 26.78
CA GLU A 356 14.43 5.21 25.93
C GLU A 356 14.20 4.81 24.47
N LEU A 357 13.02 4.28 24.13
CA LEU A 357 12.73 3.75 22.79
C LEU A 357 12.26 4.85 21.82
N THR A 358 12.70 4.76 20.57
CA THR A 358 12.19 5.60 19.49
C THR A 358 10.90 5.01 18.90
N TYR A 359 10.07 5.86 18.30
CA TYR A 359 8.96 5.40 17.47
C TYR A 359 9.47 4.67 16.23
N GLY A 360 8.82 3.56 15.88
CA GLY A 360 9.16 2.74 14.74
C GLY A 360 8.21 1.57 14.55
N ARG A 361 8.59 0.62 13.68
CA ARG A 361 7.79 -0.57 13.42
C ARG A 361 7.98 -1.59 14.53
N LYS A 362 6.89 -2.16 15.03
CA LYS A 362 6.90 -3.34 15.90
C LYS A 362 6.27 -4.52 15.16
N THR A 363 7.10 -5.24 14.41
CA THR A 363 6.65 -6.24 13.44
C THR A 363 6.16 -7.51 14.14
N GLN A 364 4.95 -7.95 13.78
CA GLN A 364 4.43 -9.29 14.11
C GLN A 364 4.28 -10.08 12.81
N ASP A 365 4.96 -11.21 12.71
CA ASP A 365 4.95 -12.06 11.52
C ASP A 365 4.94 -13.55 11.89
N GLU A 366 4.95 -14.44 10.88
CA GLU A 366 4.86 -15.90 11.08
C GLU A 366 6.25 -16.57 11.20
N CYS A 367 7.30 -15.80 11.51
CA CYS A 367 8.66 -16.31 11.69
C CYS A 367 9.09 -16.30 13.16
N GLU A 368 9.96 -17.25 13.53
CA GLU A 368 10.42 -17.41 14.92
C GLU A 368 11.33 -16.25 15.35
N GLY A 369 11.14 -15.77 16.58
CA GLY A 369 11.96 -14.74 17.21
C GLY A 369 11.70 -13.30 16.72
N PRO A 370 12.33 -12.29 17.35
CA PRO A 370 12.13 -10.88 17.00
C PRO A 370 12.63 -10.59 15.57
N GLY A 371 11.86 -9.80 14.82
CA GLY A 371 12.17 -9.42 13.44
C GLY A 371 12.93 -8.13 13.31
N ASP A 372 12.45 -7.09 13.97
CA ASP A 372 13.12 -5.79 13.94
C ASP A 372 14.50 -5.88 14.61
N ASP A 373 15.46 -5.11 14.11
CA ASP A 373 16.83 -5.10 14.62
C ASP A 373 16.99 -4.25 15.89
N ILE A 374 16.09 -3.29 16.08
CA ILE A 374 15.98 -2.41 17.25
C ILE A 374 14.55 -2.46 17.81
N LEU A 375 14.42 -2.24 19.12
CA LEU A 375 13.12 -2.14 19.78
C LEU A 375 12.53 -0.74 19.60
N HIS A 376 11.22 -0.68 19.36
CA HIS A 376 10.51 0.58 19.15
C HIS A 376 9.22 0.67 19.94
N LEU A 377 8.81 1.91 20.20
CA LEU A 377 7.41 2.23 20.44
C LEU A 377 6.65 2.16 19.12
N ASN A 378 5.51 1.46 19.11
CA ASN A 378 4.72 1.34 17.90
C ASN A 378 4.10 2.69 17.53
N VAL A 379 4.17 3.06 16.25
CA VAL A 379 3.42 4.21 15.74
C VAL A 379 1.94 3.81 15.64
N PRO A 380 1.00 4.54 16.26
CA PRO A 380 -0.42 4.26 16.09
C PRO A 380 -0.80 4.45 14.62
N GLN A 381 -1.32 3.39 13.98
CA GLN A 381 -1.80 3.42 12.60
C GLN A 381 -3.14 2.68 12.47
N VAL A 382 -3.98 3.15 11.56
CA VAL A 382 -5.18 2.46 11.09
C VAL A 382 -4.88 1.80 9.75
N GLU A 383 -5.27 0.53 9.60
CA GLU A 383 -5.06 -0.17 8.34
C GLU A 383 -6.10 0.26 7.28
N PHE A 384 -5.61 0.70 6.11
CA PHE A 384 -6.47 1.02 4.96
C PHE A 384 -6.72 -0.15 4.01
N ASP A 385 -5.88 -1.18 4.12
CA ASP A 385 -5.89 -2.36 3.25
C ASP A 385 -6.12 -3.64 4.07
N ALA A 386 -6.85 -3.59 5.19
CA ALA A 386 -7.20 -4.81 5.92
C ALA A 386 -8.07 -5.73 5.04
N THR A 387 -7.86 -7.05 5.09
CA THR A 387 -8.50 -8.04 4.19
C THR A 387 -10.03 -8.01 4.18
N ASN A 388 -10.61 -7.48 5.25
CA ASN A 388 -12.06 -7.38 5.44
C ASN A 388 -12.59 -5.93 5.34
N MET A 389 -11.75 -4.97 4.94
CA MET A 389 -12.11 -3.55 4.85
C MET A 389 -11.97 -3.06 3.42
N TYR A 390 -13.03 -2.41 2.93
CA TYR A 390 -13.02 -1.76 1.62
C TYR A 390 -12.10 -0.55 1.62
N PRO A 391 -11.64 -0.11 0.43
CA PRO A 391 -10.76 1.05 0.31
C PRO A 391 -11.32 2.24 1.06
N VAL A 392 -10.46 2.90 1.84
CA VAL A 392 -10.83 4.12 2.53
C VAL A 392 -11.10 5.23 1.52
N TYR A 393 -12.25 5.86 1.69
CA TYR A 393 -12.71 7.00 0.90
C TYR A 393 -12.83 8.22 1.78
N PHE A 394 -12.60 9.39 1.19
CA PHE A 394 -12.85 10.67 1.81
C PHE A 394 -13.52 11.60 0.80
N TRP A 395 -14.33 12.52 1.30
CA TRP A 395 -15.16 13.41 0.48
C TRP A 395 -15.60 14.62 1.29
N ARG A 396 -16.09 15.64 0.58
CA ARG A 396 -16.73 16.83 1.16
C ARG A 396 -17.82 17.32 0.22
N LYS A 397 -18.91 17.87 0.76
CA LYS A 397 -19.98 18.55 0.01
C LYS A 397 -20.23 19.93 0.60
N ASN A 398 -20.67 20.89 -0.21
CA ASN A 398 -21.05 22.23 0.27
C ASN A 398 -22.57 22.46 0.36
N PHE A 399 -23.38 21.47 -0.01
CA PHE A 399 -24.84 21.56 0.02
C PHE A 399 -25.43 20.78 1.21
N GLN A 400 -26.54 21.32 1.72
CA GLN A 400 -27.28 20.77 2.85
C GLN A 400 -28.36 19.78 2.39
N ASP A 401 -28.94 19.05 3.34
CA ASP A 401 -29.91 18.00 3.04
C ASP A 401 -31.30 18.53 2.62
N ASP A 402 -31.57 19.81 2.88
CA ASP A 402 -32.76 20.55 2.48
C ASP A 402 -32.69 21.07 1.03
N LEU A 403 -31.53 20.98 0.36
CA LEU A 403 -31.39 21.32 -1.05
C LEU A 403 -32.40 20.50 -1.87
N PRO A 404 -33.26 21.14 -2.69
CA PRO A 404 -34.26 20.42 -3.46
C PRO A 404 -33.65 19.31 -4.34
N LYS A 405 -34.31 18.15 -4.34
CA LYS A 405 -33.85 16.91 -4.98
C LYS A 405 -33.53 17.04 -6.47
N ASP A 406 -34.16 17.99 -7.15
CA ASP A 406 -34.04 18.25 -8.58
C ASP A 406 -32.90 19.22 -8.93
N LYS A 407 -32.30 19.90 -7.94
CA LYS A 407 -31.17 20.82 -8.14
C LYS A 407 -29.94 20.10 -8.65
N PHE A 408 -29.13 20.83 -9.41
CA PHE A 408 -27.89 20.31 -9.97
C PHE A 408 -26.74 20.40 -8.97
N VAL A 409 -25.88 19.39 -8.98
CA VAL A 409 -24.69 19.25 -8.15
C VAL A 409 -23.54 18.78 -9.05
N ASP A 410 -22.39 19.42 -8.93
CA ASP A 410 -21.15 18.97 -9.55
C ASP A 410 -20.51 17.88 -8.70
N ILE A 411 -20.41 16.65 -9.22
CA ILE A 411 -19.60 15.59 -8.61
C ILE A 411 -18.21 15.71 -9.19
N ILE A 412 -17.24 16.06 -8.35
CA ILE A 412 -15.83 16.29 -8.70
C ILE A 412 -14.99 15.16 -8.11
N THR A 413 -14.02 14.65 -8.85
CA THR A 413 -13.29 13.46 -8.45
C THR A 413 -11.87 13.39 -9.04
N THR A 414 -11.01 12.59 -8.43
CA THR A 414 -9.67 12.29 -8.96
C THR A 414 -9.75 11.42 -10.21
N ASN A 415 -8.74 11.51 -11.09
CA ASN A 415 -8.77 10.83 -12.38
C ASN A 415 -8.90 9.30 -12.24
N TYR A 416 -8.18 8.71 -11.27
CA TYR A 416 -8.22 7.26 -11.04
C TYR A 416 -9.62 6.78 -10.66
N ILE A 417 -10.21 7.34 -9.61
CA ILE A 417 -11.50 6.86 -9.11
C ILE A 417 -12.65 7.26 -10.04
N GLY A 418 -12.52 8.40 -10.72
CA GLY A 418 -13.39 8.87 -11.77
C GLY A 418 -13.62 7.80 -12.84
N ASN A 419 -12.51 7.36 -13.46
CA ASN A 419 -12.56 6.37 -14.52
C ASN A 419 -12.83 4.95 -14.02
N SER A 420 -12.39 4.61 -12.80
CA SER A 420 -12.48 3.24 -12.30
C SER A 420 -13.87 2.88 -11.75
N TYR A 421 -14.56 3.84 -11.11
CA TYR A 421 -15.81 3.55 -10.40
C TYR A 421 -16.89 4.64 -10.54
N VAL A 422 -16.54 5.92 -10.46
CA VAL A 422 -17.54 7.00 -10.47
C VAL A 422 -18.33 7.02 -11.78
N PHE A 423 -17.64 6.88 -12.93
CA PHE A 423 -18.30 6.82 -14.23
C PHE A 423 -19.36 5.70 -14.29
N LYS A 424 -18.98 4.47 -13.90
CA LYS A 424 -19.90 3.32 -13.89
C LYS A 424 -21.04 3.50 -12.90
N ALA A 425 -20.75 4.05 -11.71
CA ALA A 425 -21.78 4.34 -10.72
C ALA A 425 -22.81 5.35 -11.23
N LEU A 426 -22.35 6.38 -11.96
CA LEU A 426 -23.22 7.35 -12.61
C LEU A 426 -24.07 6.71 -13.71
N GLU A 427 -23.51 5.85 -14.55
CA GLU A 427 -24.27 5.12 -15.57
C GLU A 427 -25.41 4.29 -14.94
N GLU A 428 -25.13 3.55 -13.86
CA GLU A 428 -26.13 2.71 -13.18
C GLU A 428 -27.20 3.53 -12.43
N LEU A 429 -26.86 4.69 -11.87
CA LEU A 429 -27.80 5.54 -11.14
C LEU A 429 -28.73 6.34 -12.06
N VAL A 430 -28.24 6.74 -13.24
CA VAL A 430 -28.98 7.54 -14.21
C VAL A 430 -29.90 6.67 -15.09
N GLY A 431 -29.51 5.42 -15.35
CA GLY A 431 -30.29 4.45 -16.13
C GLY A 431 -30.16 4.63 -17.65
N GLU A 432 -30.64 3.64 -18.40
CA GLU A 432 -30.43 3.52 -19.87
C GLU A 432 -31.16 4.56 -20.73
N HIS A 433 -32.17 5.24 -20.18
CA HIS A 433 -33.06 6.13 -20.93
C HIS A 433 -32.69 7.62 -20.84
N VAL A 434 -31.55 7.95 -20.26
CA VAL A 434 -31.04 9.32 -20.12
C VAL A 434 -29.66 9.40 -20.79
N ILE A 435 -29.31 10.59 -21.30
CA ILE A 435 -27.98 10.85 -21.88
C ILE A 435 -26.92 10.38 -20.88
N LYS A 436 -26.08 9.42 -21.30
CA LYS A 436 -25.04 8.84 -20.45
C LYS A 436 -24.15 9.95 -19.89
N PRO A 437 -23.99 10.03 -18.56
CA PRO A 437 -23.09 11.01 -17.96
C PRO A 437 -21.66 10.74 -18.44
N ARG A 438 -20.99 11.76 -18.98
CA ARG A 438 -19.57 11.73 -19.29
C ARG A 438 -18.82 12.53 -18.24
N LEU A 439 -17.66 12.02 -17.83
CA LEU A 439 -16.74 12.78 -17.01
C LEU A 439 -15.93 13.71 -17.92
N ALA A 440 -15.97 15.00 -17.62
CA ALA A 440 -15.16 16.02 -18.30
C ALA A 440 -14.06 16.54 -17.37
N SER A 441 -13.02 17.17 -17.95
CA SER A 441 -12.04 17.93 -17.17
C SER A 441 -12.78 19.03 -16.39
N TYR A 442 -12.58 19.11 -15.08
CA TYR A 442 -13.18 20.16 -14.27
C TYR A 442 -12.47 21.50 -14.50
N ARG A 443 -11.13 21.49 -14.50
CA ARG A 443 -10.25 22.63 -14.73
C ARG A 443 -8.97 22.18 -15.41
N ASP A 444 -8.45 23.02 -16.30
CA ASP A 444 -7.21 22.73 -17.04
C ASP A 444 -5.97 23.35 -16.36
N ASP A 445 -6.16 24.29 -15.44
CA ASP A 445 -5.07 25.01 -14.76
C ASP A 445 -4.70 24.40 -13.38
N ILE A 446 -5.52 23.44 -12.90
CA ILE A 446 -5.30 22.67 -11.66
C ILE A 446 -5.35 21.19 -11.99
N THR A 447 -4.24 20.51 -11.71
CA THR A 447 -4.05 19.07 -11.90
C THR A 447 -3.70 18.44 -10.56
N GLN A 448 -3.74 17.11 -10.47
CA GLN A 448 -3.56 16.43 -9.18
C GLN A 448 -2.16 16.64 -8.59
N ASP A 449 -1.13 16.82 -9.43
CA ASP A 449 0.25 17.12 -9.03
C ASP A 449 0.47 18.54 -8.47
N ASN A 450 -0.38 19.52 -8.84
CA ASN A 450 -0.15 20.93 -8.48
C ASN A 450 -1.16 21.51 -7.48
N LEU A 451 -2.18 20.76 -7.09
CA LEU A 451 -3.21 21.20 -6.14
C LEU A 451 -2.59 21.65 -4.81
N LEU A 452 -1.77 20.79 -4.20
CA LEU A 452 -1.17 21.06 -2.90
C LEU A 452 -0.12 22.17 -2.98
N GLU A 453 0.66 22.26 -4.06
CA GLU A 453 1.59 23.39 -4.28
C GLU A 453 0.83 24.73 -4.21
N LYS A 454 -0.22 24.87 -5.02
CA LYS A 454 -1.00 26.12 -5.12
C LYS A 454 -1.74 26.44 -3.82
N TYR A 455 -2.29 25.42 -3.15
CA TYR A 455 -2.91 25.59 -1.84
C TYR A 455 -1.90 26.09 -0.80
N VAL A 456 -0.75 25.42 -0.68
CA VAL A 456 0.25 25.76 0.32
C VAL A 456 0.84 27.14 0.06
N SER A 457 1.20 27.47 -1.18
CA SER A 457 1.73 28.78 -1.52
C SER A 457 0.75 29.94 -1.29
N SER A 458 -0.56 29.68 -1.36
CA SER A 458 -1.57 30.71 -1.13
C SER A 458 -1.97 30.86 0.34
N LYS A 459 -2.07 29.76 1.10
CA LYS A 459 -2.57 29.77 2.48
C LYS A 459 -1.47 29.81 3.54
N PHE A 460 -0.29 29.31 3.23
CA PHE A 460 0.82 29.15 4.17
C PHE A 460 2.08 29.86 3.65
N PRO A 461 2.04 31.19 3.44
CA PRO A 461 3.12 31.90 2.77
C PRO A 461 4.43 31.77 3.54
N TYR A 462 5.48 31.29 2.86
CA TYR A 462 6.82 31.23 3.43
C TYR A 462 7.43 32.63 3.55
N LYS A 463 7.91 32.98 4.75
CA LYS A 463 8.67 34.21 4.98
C LYS A 463 10.11 33.82 5.30
N PRO A 464 11.06 33.92 4.35
CA PRO A 464 12.45 33.63 4.63
C PRO A 464 12.97 34.55 5.73
N ALA A 465 13.79 34.01 6.64
CA ALA A 465 14.50 34.83 7.60
C ALA A 465 15.38 35.86 6.85
N PRO A 466 15.47 37.12 7.32
CA PRO A 466 16.27 38.13 6.64
C PRO A 466 17.72 37.66 6.48
N GLY A 467 18.19 37.57 5.23
CA GLY A 467 19.58 37.25 4.89
C GLY A 467 19.88 35.87 4.29
N LYS A 468 18.87 35.02 4.02
CA LYS A 468 19.05 33.81 3.19
C LYS A 468 18.44 34.00 1.78
N PRO A 469 19.18 33.70 0.69
CA PRO A 469 18.60 33.73 -0.66
C PRO A 469 17.48 32.69 -0.80
N GLN A 470 16.48 33.03 -1.63
CA GLN A 470 15.31 32.21 -1.96
C GLN A 470 15.66 30.96 -2.74
#